data_AF-A0A1M7BDJ8-F1
#
_entry.id   AF-A0A1M7BDJ8-F1
#
_cell.length_a   1.000
_cell.length_b   1.000
_cell.length_c   1.000
_cell.angle_alpha   90.00
_cell.angle_beta   90.00
_cell.angle_gamma   90.00
#
_symmetry.space_group_name_H-M   'P 1'
#
loop_
_entity.id
_entity.type
_entity.pdbx_description
1 polymer ?
#
loop_
_entity_poly.entity_id
_entity_poly.type
_entity_poly.pdbx_seq_one_letter_code
_entity_poly.pdbx_strand_id
1 'polypeptide(L)'
;MTFPNKQPSAQKFEVGDVIATHVEGNIVIRKHTSGSFTALVDGEPMPARQYLIEIRNTLGLPDKATNTTRSLGAQVFGKLGK
;
A
#
# COMPACT_ATOMS: atom_id res chain seq x y z
N MET A 1 -2.27 -22.94 -35.27
CA MET A 1 -2.36 -22.99 -33.80
C MET A 1 -2.78 -21.61 -33.32
N THR A 2 -4.01 -21.46 -32.84
CA THR A 2 -4.57 -20.15 -32.45
C THR A 2 -4.36 -19.98 -30.95
N PHE A 3 -3.47 -19.07 -30.55
CA PHE A 3 -3.25 -18.75 -29.14
C PHE A 3 -4.47 -17.97 -28.62
N PRO A 4 -5.12 -18.39 -27.51
CA PRO A 4 -6.24 -17.65 -26.97
C PRO A 4 -5.76 -16.31 -26.44
N ASN A 5 -6.16 -15.23 -27.11
CA ASN A 5 -5.97 -13.85 -26.70
C ASN A 5 -6.94 -13.50 -25.56
N LYS A 6 -6.81 -14.17 -24.42
CA LYS A 6 -7.36 -13.64 -23.17
C LYS A 6 -6.30 -12.69 -22.63
N GLN A 7 -6.43 -11.40 -22.99
CA GLN A 7 -5.84 -10.35 -22.16
C GLN A 7 -6.22 -10.68 -20.72
N PRO A 8 -5.27 -10.82 -19.78
CA PRO A 8 -5.62 -10.89 -18.39
C PRO A 8 -6.27 -9.55 -18.08
N SER A 9 -7.61 -9.54 -18.03
CA SER A 9 -8.40 -8.45 -17.47
C SER A 9 -7.69 -8.10 -16.17
N ALA A 10 -7.14 -6.89 -16.07
CA ALA A 10 -6.39 -6.41 -14.92
C ALA A 10 -7.14 -6.90 -13.69
N GLN A 11 -6.60 -7.94 -13.06
CA GLN A 11 -7.28 -8.66 -12.01
C GLN A 11 -7.33 -7.61 -10.90
N LYS A 12 -8.49 -6.95 -10.76
CA LYS A 12 -8.69 -5.96 -9.71
C LYS A 12 -8.42 -6.74 -8.45
N PHE A 13 -7.26 -6.57 -7.86
CA PHE A 13 -6.92 -7.20 -6.61
C PHE A 13 -7.96 -6.69 -5.63
N GLU A 14 -8.97 -7.51 -5.33
CA GLU A 14 -10.05 -7.19 -4.41
C GLU A 14 -9.47 -7.21 -2.99
N VAL A 15 -8.74 -6.15 -2.66
CA VAL A 15 -8.10 -5.98 -1.36
C VAL A 15 -9.10 -5.53 -0.28
N GLY A 16 -10.40 -5.53 -0.57
CA GLY A 16 -11.47 -5.06 0.31
C GLY A 16 -11.58 -3.53 0.36
N ASP A 17 -12.56 -3.03 1.10
CA ASP A 17 -12.81 -1.59 1.25
C ASP A 17 -11.65 -0.86 1.93
N VAL A 18 -11.51 0.43 1.62
CA VAL A 18 -10.50 1.30 2.24
C VAL A 18 -10.99 1.72 3.63
N ILE A 19 -10.25 1.37 4.67
CA ILE A 19 -10.58 1.71 6.06
C ILE A 19 -9.81 2.91 6.59
N ALA A 20 -8.66 3.22 6.01
CA ALA A 20 -7.90 4.41 6.36
C ALA A 20 -7.11 4.89 5.14
N THR A 21 -6.97 6.19 5.00
CA THR A 21 -6.17 6.80 3.95
C THR A 21 -5.21 7.79 4.59
N HIS A 22 -3.95 7.76 4.16
CA HIS A 22 -2.95 8.73 4.52
C HIS A 22 -2.50 9.45 3.27
N VAL A 23 -2.45 10.78 3.32
CA VAL A 23 -2.06 11.63 2.19
C VAL A 23 -0.79 12.37 2.59
N GLU A 24 0.27 12.18 1.81
CA GLU A 24 1.55 12.86 1.97
C GLU A 24 1.94 13.48 0.63
N GLY A 25 1.65 14.77 0.46
CA GLY A 25 1.82 15.47 -0.82
C GLY A 25 0.98 14.85 -1.94
N ASN A 26 1.65 14.35 -2.98
CA ASN A 26 1.01 13.68 -4.13
C ASN A 26 0.82 12.16 -3.93
N ILE A 27 1.19 11.63 -2.76
CA ILE A 27 1.13 10.21 -2.45
C ILE A 27 -0.06 9.95 -1.53
N VAL A 28 -0.96 9.06 -1.97
CA VAL A 28 -2.12 8.63 -1.21
C VAL A 28 -1.96 7.16 -0.87
N ILE A 29 -1.64 6.84 0.39
CA ILE A 29 -1.59 5.46 0.86
C ILE A 29 -2.96 5.09 1.43
N ARG A 30 -3.52 3.99 0.92
CA ARG A 30 -4.80 3.43 1.35
C ARG A 30 -4.55 2.12 2.08
N LYS A 31 -5.10 2.02 3.28
CA LYS A 31 -5.19 0.81 4.07
C LYS A 31 -6.54 0.17 3.80
N HIS A 32 -6.53 -1.11 3.44
CA HIS A 32 -7.74 -1.86 3.17
C HIS A 32 -8.13 -2.76 4.35
N THR A 33 -9.41 -3.17 4.41
CA THR A 33 -9.95 -4.10 5.42
C THR A 33 -9.17 -5.41 5.52
N SER A 34 -8.67 -5.92 4.38
CA SER A 34 -7.84 -7.14 4.33
C SER A 34 -6.47 -7.00 5.01
N GLY A 35 -6.09 -5.79 5.44
CA GLY A 35 -4.74 -5.49 5.92
C GLY A 35 -3.71 -5.34 4.80
N SER A 36 -4.17 -5.19 3.57
CA SER A 36 -3.36 -4.81 2.41
C SER A 36 -3.22 -3.29 2.33
N PHE A 37 -2.14 -2.84 1.69
CA PHE A 37 -1.84 -1.43 1.51
C PHE A 37 -1.62 -1.15 0.03
N THR A 38 -2.29 -0.12 -0.49
CA THR A 38 -2.07 0.39 -1.85
C THR A 38 -1.60 1.83 -1.75
N ALA A 39 -0.75 2.26 -2.69
CA ALA A 39 -0.36 3.66 -2.80
C ALA A 39 -0.83 4.16 -4.15
N LEU A 40 -1.28 5.40 -4.20
CA LEU A 40 -1.56 6.12 -5.44
C LEU A 40 -0.61 7.31 -5.48
N VAL A 41 0.17 7.41 -6.53
CA VAL A 41 1.07 8.55 -6.77
C VAL A 41 0.56 9.26 -8.00
N ASP A 42 0.15 10.52 -7.86
CA ASP A 42 -0.48 11.29 -8.96
C ASP A 42 -1.69 10.58 -9.60
N GLY A 43 -2.40 9.75 -8.84
CA GLY A 43 -3.55 8.96 -9.29
C GLY A 43 -3.21 7.59 -9.88
N GLU A 44 -1.92 7.27 -10.08
CA GLU A 44 -1.45 5.97 -10.59
C GLU A 44 -1.24 4.97 -9.44
N PRO A 45 -1.82 3.76 -9.50
CA PRO A 45 -1.66 2.73 -8.47
C PRO A 45 -0.24 2.16 -8.49
N MET A 46 0.48 2.44 -7.41
CA MET A 46 1.87 2.04 -7.21
C MET A 46 2.02 1.07 -6.02
N PRO A 47 3.06 0.24 -6.00
CA PRO A 47 3.34 -0.65 -4.88
C PRO A 47 3.63 0.15 -3.60
N ALA A 48 2.76 0.04 -2.61
CA ALA A 48 2.85 0.81 -1.36
C ALA A 48 4.09 0.53 -0.50
N ARG A 49 4.78 -0.59 -0.74
CA ARG A 49 5.90 -1.04 0.11
C ARG A 49 7.02 -0.01 0.20
N GLN A 50 7.44 0.57 -0.91
CA GLN A 50 8.55 1.51 -0.94
C GLN A 50 8.19 2.81 -0.19
N TYR A 51 7.00 3.34 -0.46
CA TYR A 51 6.47 4.51 0.24
C TYR A 51 6.27 4.29 1.73
N LEU A 52 5.81 3.11 2.15
CA LEU A 52 5.70 2.76 3.57
C LEU A 52 7.07 2.71 4.27
N ILE A 53 8.13 2.32 3.56
CA ILE A 53 9.51 2.35 4.11
C ILE A 53 9.99 3.80 4.24
N GLU A 54 9.73 4.63 3.23
CA GLU A 54 10.08 6.06 3.27
C GLU A 54 9.36 6.76 4.42
N ILE A 55 8.04 6.60 4.55
CA ILE A 55 7.25 7.18 5.65
C ILE A 55 7.71 6.65 7.01
N ARG A 56 8.06 5.36 7.10
CA ARG A 56 8.64 4.81 8.32
C ARG A 56 9.94 5.55 8.69
N ASN A 57 10.81 5.77 7.71
CA ASN A 57 12.10 6.45 7.92
C ASN A 57 11.89 7.93 8.28
N THR A 58 10.96 8.63 7.64
CA THR A 58 10.63 10.03 7.98
C THR A 58 10.05 10.16 9.40
N LEU A 59 9.25 9.17 9.84
CA LEU A 59 8.70 9.10 11.20
C LEU A 59 9.71 8.60 12.26
N GLY A 60 10.95 8.31 11.88
CA GLY A 60 11.99 7.78 12.77
C GLY A 60 11.61 6.45 13.43
N LEU A 61 10.81 5.63 12.75
CA LEU A 61 10.30 4.37 13.29
C LEU A 61 11.36 3.25 13.19
N PRO A 62 11.51 2.41 14.24
CA PRO A 62 12.49 1.33 14.23
C PRO A 62 12.15 0.28 13.17
N ASP A 63 13.20 -0.27 12.57
CA ASP A 63 13.12 -1.38 11.63
C ASP A 63 12.68 -2.66 12.38
N LYS A 64 11.70 -3.38 11.85
CA LYS A 64 11.19 -4.61 12.46
C LYS A 64 11.82 -5.82 11.76
N ALA A 65 12.22 -6.83 12.54
CA ALA A 65 12.73 -8.11 12.02
C ALA A 65 11.79 -8.74 10.96
N THR A 66 10.48 -8.50 11.07
CA THR A 66 9.49 -8.79 10.02
C THR A 66 9.07 -7.50 9.30
N ASN A 67 9.70 -7.19 8.17
CA ASN A 67 9.38 -6.06 7.29
C ASN A 67 8.47 -6.46 6.12
N THR A 68 7.35 -7.11 6.44
CA THR A 68 6.30 -7.33 5.44
C THR A 68 5.55 -6.02 5.20
N THR A 69 4.97 -5.85 4.01
CA THR A 69 4.13 -4.67 3.70
C THR A 69 3.01 -4.50 4.74
N ARG A 70 2.47 -5.61 5.27
CA ARG A 70 1.45 -5.60 6.31
C ARG A 70 1.97 -5.02 7.63
N SER A 71 3.13 -5.48 8.11
CA SER A 71 3.70 -5.01 9.39
C SER A 71 4.21 -3.57 9.30
N LEU A 72 4.80 -3.19 8.16
CA LEU A 72 5.22 -1.81 7.88
C LEU A 72 4.01 -0.86 7.86
N GLY A 73 2.99 -1.20 7.08
CA GLY A 73 1.77 -0.39 7.00
C GLY A 73 1.06 -0.27 8.35
N ALA A 74 1.00 -1.34 9.15
CA ALA A 74 0.44 -1.27 10.49
C ALA A 74 1.22 -0.33 11.42
N GLN A 75 2.55 -0.29 11.32
CA GLN A 75 3.40 0.56 12.14
C GLN A 75 3.28 2.04 11.74
N VAL A 76 3.29 2.31 10.43
CA VAL A 76 3.12 3.66 9.87
C VAL A 76 1.73 4.21 10.18
N PHE A 77 0.67 3.48 9.83
CA PHE A 77 -0.71 3.91 10.12
C PHE A 77 -1.02 3.92 11.62
N GLY A 78 -0.41 3.04 12.41
CA GLY A 78 -0.57 3.05 13.87
C GLY A 78 0.02 4.29 14.54
N LYS A 79 1.00 4.94 13.90
CA LYS A 79 1.60 6.19 14.39
C LYS A 79 0.94 7.44 13.79
N LEU A 80 0.47 7.36 12.55
CA LEU A 80 -0.24 8.45 11.87
C LEU A 80 -1.72 8.59 12.29
N GLY A 81 -2.32 7.51 12.78
CA GLY A 81 -3.72 7.49 13.25
C GLY A 81 -3.92 7.91 14.71
N LYS A 82 -2.89 8.47 15.37
CA LYS A 82 -2.96 9.08 16.70
C LYS A 82 -2.73 10.59 16.57
#